data_AF-A0A2A4Q2H0-F1
#
_entry.id   AF-A0A2A4Q2H0-F1
#
_cell.length_a   1.000
_cell.length_b   1.000
_cell.length_c   1.000
_cell.angle_alpha   90.00
_cell.angle_beta   90.00
_cell.angle_gamma   90.00
#
_symmetry.space_group_name_H-M   'P 1'
#
loop_
_entity.id
_entity.type
_entity.pdbx_description
1 polymer ?
#
loop_
_entity_poly.entity_id
_entity_poly.type
_entity_poly.pdbx_seq_one_letter_code
_entity_poly.pdbx_strand_id
1 'polypeptide(L)'
;MIGITIILVGDFEETEMRVLATTATLSGFSILSLPSLFHLERARYKYLVRMGISASLALFAVVLFVIWGGSLMGGEPVLKTLASVAIVAFATNHILLILIAAPTRILISLCQWSTTLIITMVSVVILVAVWTEEMPETMVRPFSSLIVLDALGTITVPIMVRISRSS
;
A
#
# COMPACT_ATOMS: atom_id res chain seq x y z
N MET A 1 1.92 -8.08 24.19
CA MET A 1 1.52 -8.02 25.62
C MET A 1 1.41 -6.58 26.09
N ILE A 2 2.48 -5.77 26.03
CA ILE A 2 2.47 -4.35 26.48
C ILE A 2 1.31 -3.54 25.86
N GLY A 3 1.12 -3.57 24.53
CA GLY A 3 0.02 -2.84 23.90
C GLY A 3 -1.38 -3.31 24.32
N ILE A 4 -1.56 -4.61 24.59
CA ILE A 4 -2.84 -5.15 25.09
C ILE A 4 -3.10 -4.66 26.52
N THR A 5 -2.06 -4.61 27.35
CA THR A 5 -2.13 -4.08 28.71
C THR A 5 -2.51 -2.59 28.72
N ILE A 6 -1.90 -1.79 27.86
CA ILE A 6 -2.24 -0.37 27.69
C ILE A 6 -3.71 -0.21 27.27
N ILE A 7 -4.21 -1.00 26.32
CA ILE A 7 -5.60 -0.89 25.86
C ILE A 7 -6.60 -1.25 26.97
N LEU A 8 -6.28 -2.23 27.82
CA LEU A 8 -7.20 -2.73 28.84
C LEU A 8 -7.18 -1.94 30.14
N VAL A 9 -6.04 -1.34 30.50
CA VAL A 9 -5.81 -0.75 31.84
C VAL A 9 -5.02 0.58 31.78
N GLY A 10 -4.58 1.01 30.60
CA GLY A 10 -3.76 2.21 30.45
C GLY A 10 -4.57 3.51 30.49
N ASP A 11 -3.88 4.59 30.81
CA ASP A 11 -4.44 5.95 30.90
C ASP A 11 -4.30 6.72 29.58
N PHE A 12 -3.71 6.10 28.54
CA PHE A 12 -3.50 6.65 27.20
C PHE A 12 -2.70 7.96 27.21
N GLU A 13 -1.72 8.04 28.11
CA GLU A 13 -0.75 9.13 28.12
C GLU A 13 0.10 9.14 26.84
N GLU A 14 0.81 10.24 26.60
CA GLU A 14 1.55 10.47 25.36
C GLU A 14 2.50 9.31 25.00
N THR A 15 3.22 8.78 25.99
CA THR A 15 4.14 7.65 25.78
C THR A 15 3.39 6.38 25.41
N GLU A 16 2.28 6.08 26.07
CA GLU A 16 1.47 4.91 25.79
C GLU A 16 0.88 4.95 24.37
N MET A 17 0.38 6.12 23.96
CA MET A 17 -0.11 6.36 22.60
C MET A 17 0.98 6.19 21.55
N ARG A 18 2.20 6.67 21.80
CA ARG A 18 3.35 6.47 20.89
C ARG A 18 3.75 5.00 20.77
N VAL A 19 3.69 4.24 21.85
CA VAL A 19 3.97 2.79 21.86
C VAL A 19 2.89 2.02 21.07
N LEU A 20 1.62 2.35 21.28
CA LEU A 20 0.51 1.77 20.51
C LEU A 20 0.62 2.09 19.02
N ALA A 21 0.90 3.35 18.67
CA ALA A 21 1.11 3.78 17.30
C ALA A 21 2.28 3.02 16.65
N THR A 22 3.42 2.91 17.33
CA THR A 22 4.59 2.15 16.85
C THR A 22 4.23 0.68 16.57
N THR A 23 3.47 0.05 17.45
CA THR A 23 3.02 -1.34 17.31
C THR A 23 2.06 -1.50 16.12
N ALA A 24 1.14 -0.55 15.93
CA ALA A 24 0.23 -0.51 14.80
C ALA A 24 1.00 -0.32 13.48
N THR A 25 1.96 0.62 13.43
CA THR A 25 2.79 0.85 12.25
C THR A 25 3.65 -0.37 11.92
N LEU A 26 4.21 -1.05 12.91
CA LEU A 26 4.98 -2.29 12.69
C LEU A 26 4.10 -3.40 12.11
N SER A 27 2.87 -3.53 12.61
CA SER A 27 1.88 -4.48 12.09
C SER A 27 1.49 -4.12 10.65
N GLY A 28 1.25 -2.84 10.38
CA GLY A 28 0.96 -2.31 9.04
C GLY A 28 2.10 -2.55 8.05
N PHE A 29 3.35 -2.27 8.43
CA PHE A 29 4.54 -2.56 7.63
C PHE A 29 4.65 -4.06 7.33
N SER A 30 4.41 -4.91 8.31
CA SER A 30 4.47 -6.36 8.14
C SER A 30 3.46 -6.81 7.09
N ILE A 31 2.20 -6.42 7.22
CA ILE A 31 1.13 -6.76 6.26
C ILE A 31 1.43 -6.19 4.87
N LEU A 32 1.82 -4.91 4.81
CA LEU A 32 2.09 -4.20 3.56
C LEU A 32 3.24 -4.83 2.78
N SER A 33 4.29 -5.31 3.46
CA SER A 33 5.46 -5.90 2.81
C SER A 33 5.31 -7.38 2.44
N LEU A 34 4.27 -8.09 2.92
CA LEU A 34 4.04 -9.51 2.61
C LEU A 34 4.12 -9.84 1.11
N PRO A 35 3.48 -9.10 0.19
CA PRO A 35 3.52 -9.44 -1.24
C PRO A 35 4.92 -9.36 -1.83
N SER A 36 5.73 -8.41 -1.36
CA SER A 36 7.13 -8.27 -1.77
C SER A 36 8.01 -9.39 -1.22
N LEU A 37 7.81 -9.79 0.05
CA LEU A 37 8.54 -10.91 0.67
C LEU A 37 8.22 -12.24 -0.02
N PHE A 38 6.97 -12.48 -0.37
CA PHE A 38 6.54 -13.68 -1.11
C PHE A 38 7.29 -13.85 -2.45
N HIS A 39 7.54 -12.75 -3.15
CA HIS A 39 8.26 -12.76 -4.42
C HIS A 39 9.78 -12.82 -4.24
N LEU A 40 10.31 -12.28 -3.15
CA LEU A 40 11.72 -12.37 -2.79
C LEU A 40 12.19 -13.82 -2.68
N GLU A 41 11.41 -14.67 -1.98
CA GLU A 41 11.70 -16.10 -1.82
C GLU A 41 11.73 -16.87 -3.15
N ARG A 42 10.93 -16.41 -4.12
CA ARG A 42 10.80 -17.05 -5.45
C ARG A 42 11.74 -16.48 -6.51
N ALA A 43 12.59 -15.51 -6.16
CA ALA A 43 13.51 -14.80 -7.05
C ALA A 43 12.87 -14.21 -8.33
N ARG A 44 11.57 -13.88 -8.29
CA ARG A 44 10.83 -13.25 -9.41
C ARG A 44 10.67 -11.75 -9.18
N TYR A 45 10.58 -10.99 -10.27
CA TYR A 45 10.35 -9.53 -10.26
C TYR A 45 11.30 -8.74 -9.34
N LYS A 46 12.60 -9.11 -9.33
CA LYS A 46 13.62 -8.61 -8.39
C LYS A 46 13.63 -7.09 -8.22
N TYR A 47 13.49 -6.34 -9.32
CA TYR A 47 13.47 -4.87 -9.28
C TYR A 47 12.23 -4.34 -8.55
N LEU A 48 11.05 -4.85 -8.87
CA LEU A 48 9.79 -4.46 -8.24
C LEU A 48 9.74 -4.84 -6.75
N VAL A 49 10.25 -6.03 -6.41
CA VAL A 49 10.40 -6.49 -5.02
C VAL A 49 11.30 -5.55 -4.22
N ARG A 50 12.47 -5.20 -4.78
CA ARG A 50 13.40 -4.28 -4.12
C ARG A 50 12.76 -2.91 -3.90
N MET A 51 12.03 -2.39 -4.90
CA MET A 51 11.27 -1.16 -4.76
C MET A 51 10.20 -1.26 -3.67
N GLY A 52 9.36 -2.30 -3.68
CA GLY A 52 8.30 -2.51 -2.69
C GLY A 52 8.83 -2.61 -1.25
N ILE A 53 9.90 -3.38 -1.03
CA ILE A 53 10.53 -3.48 0.30
C ILE A 53 11.11 -2.13 0.72
N SER A 54 11.86 -1.47 -0.17
CA SER A 54 12.49 -0.19 0.15
C SER A 54 11.47 0.91 0.45
N ALA A 55 10.37 0.97 -0.31
CA ALA A 55 9.30 1.94 -0.12
C ALA A 55 8.53 1.67 1.18
N SER A 56 8.18 0.41 1.48
CA SER A 56 7.54 0.05 2.75
C SER A 56 8.43 0.35 3.95
N LEU A 57 9.74 0.08 3.83
CA LEU A 57 10.70 0.36 4.91
C LEU A 57 10.88 1.87 5.11
N ALA A 58 10.95 2.64 4.02
CA ALA A 58 10.98 4.10 4.08
C ALA A 58 9.70 4.65 4.73
N LEU A 59 8.52 4.14 4.36
CA LEU A 59 7.26 4.52 5.00
C LEU A 59 7.29 4.24 6.50
N PHE A 60 7.70 3.04 6.89
CA PHE A 60 7.81 2.64 8.29
C PHE A 60 8.73 3.59 9.06
N ALA A 61 9.92 3.87 8.53
CA ALA A 61 10.88 4.78 9.15
C ALA A 61 10.30 6.19 9.30
N VAL A 62 9.71 6.76 8.24
CA VAL A 62 9.10 8.10 8.28
C VAL A 62 7.98 8.16 9.31
N VAL A 63 7.11 7.15 9.38
CA VAL A 63 6.03 7.12 10.37
C VAL A 63 6.59 7.02 11.80
N LEU A 64 7.63 6.23 12.06
CA LEU A 64 8.29 6.21 13.36
C LEU A 64 8.88 7.58 13.72
N PHE A 65 9.51 8.26 12.75
CA PHE A 65 10.02 9.60 12.94
C PHE A 65 8.90 10.60 13.27
N VAL A 66 7.72 10.48 12.66
CA VAL A 66 6.57 11.32 13.00
C VAL A 66 6.01 11.02 14.40
N ILE A 67 5.88 9.73 14.77
CA ILE A 67 5.38 9.33 16.09
C ILE A 67 6.27 9.86 17.22
N TRP A 68 7.59 9.78 17.04
CA TRP A 68 8.54 10.14 18.09
C TRP A 68 9.08 11.57 18.00
N GLY A 69 9.00 12.18 16.82
CA GLY A 69 9.56 13.51 16.51
C GLY A 69 8.76 14.71 17.05
N GLY A 70 7.57 14.48 17.60
CA GLY A 70 6.76 15.53 18.24
C GLY A 70 6.29 16.64 17.27
N SER A 71 6.05 17.84 17.79
CA SER A 71 5.43 18.95 17.05
C SER A 71 6.28 19.51 15.90
N LEU A 72 7.60 19.27 15.90
CA LEU A 72 8.51 19.72 14.84
C LEU A 72 8.31 18.96 13.52
N MET A 73 7.69 17.78 13.56
CA MET A 73 7.49 16.90 12.40
C MET A 73 6.04 16.90 11.87
N GLY A 74 5.15 17.71 12.44
CA GLY A 74 3.76 17.84 12.00
C GLY A 74 3.53 18.79 10.82
N GLY A 75 4.61 19.27 10.17
CA GLY A 75 4.52 20.22 9.08
C GLY A 75 3.88 19.61 7.82
N GLU A 76 3.11 20.43 7.10
CA GLU A 76 2.51 20.10 5.81
C GLU A 76 3.48 19.41 4.81
N PRO A 77 4.74 19.85 4.62
CA PRO A 77 5.66 19.16 3.70
C PRO A 77 6.04 17.75 4.18
N VAL A 78 6.11 17.52 5.50
CA VAL A 78 6.37 16.19 6.07
C VAL A 78 5.18 15.26 5.82
N LEU A 79 3.96 15.78 5.95
CA LEU A 79 2.74 15.03 5.65
C LEU A 79 2.61 14.70 4.15
N LYS A 80 2.91 15.64 3.26
CA LYS A 80 2.91 15.41 1.79
C LYS A 80 3.95 14.36 1.38
N THR A 81 5.15 14.41 1.96
CA THR A 81 6.18 13.41 1.70
C THR A 81 5.81 12.04 2.27
N LEU A 82 5.28 11.98 3.50
CA LEU A 82 4.76 10.75 4.10
C LEU A 82 3.66 10.13 3.22
N ALA A 83 2.67 10.93 2.80
CA ALA A 83 1.60 10.49 1.91
C ALA A 83 2.15 9.97 0.58
N SER A 84 3.13 10.66 -0.01
CA SER A 84 3.76 10.24 -1.26
C SER A 84 4.47 8.88 -1.13
N VAL A 85 5.26 8.71 -0.06
CA VAL A 85 5.95 7.44 0.25
C VAL A 85 4.92 6.33 0.51
N ALA A 86 3.82 6.65 1.20
CA ALA A 86 2.74 5.71 1.47
C ALA A 86 2.07 5.22 0.19
N ILE A 87 1.75 6.13 -0.74
CA ILE A 87 1.13 5.78 -2.02
C ILE A 87 2.06 4.89 -2.84
N VAL A 88 3.36 5.21 -2.92
CA VAL A 88 4.34 4.39 -3.65
C VAL A 88 4.49 3.01 -3.01
N ALA A 89 4.59 2.94 -1.68
CA ALA A 89 4.69 1.67 -0.97
C ALA A 89 3.44 0.79 -1.16
N PHE A 90 2.25 1.41 -1.11
CA PHE A 90 0.99 0.73 -1.33
C PHE A 90 0.86 0.23 -2.77
N ALA A 91 1.05 1.10 -3.76
CA ALA A 91 0.95 0.77 -5.18
C ALA A 91 1.88 -0.38 -5.56
N THR A 92 3.14 -0.32 -5.16
CA THR A 92 4.14 -1.35 -5.49
C THR A 92 3.79 -2.71 -4.87
N ASN A 93 3.40 -2.74 -3.59
CA ASN A 93 3.01 -4.00 -2.93
C ASN A 93 1.66 -4.52 -3.41
N HIS A 94 0.73 -3.65 -3.79
CA HIS A 94 -0.57 -4.03 -4.38
C HIS A 94 -0.39 -4.65 -5.77
N ILE A 95 0.48 -4.07 -6.61
CA ILE A 95 0.87 -4.68 -7.89
C ILE A 95 1.51 -6.06 -7.64
N LEU A 96 2.47 -6.16 -6.72
CA LEU A 96 3.09 -7.43 -6.35
C LEU A 96 2.07 -8.46 -5.86
N LEU A 97 1.03 -8.04 -5.12
CA LEU A 97 -0.05 -8.92 -4.66
C LEU A 97 -0.81 -9.54 -5.84
N ILE A 98 -1.13 -8.74 -6.86
CA ILE A 98 -1.78 -9.24 -8.08
C ILE A 98 -0.85 -10.18 -8.85
N LEU A 99 0.46 -9.90 -8.88
CA LEU A 99 1.46 -10.72 -9.55
C LEU A 99 1.68 -12.11 -8.92
N ILE A 100 1.18 -12.34 -7.69
CA ILE A 100 1.15 -13.68 -7.08
C ILE A 100 0.29 -14.63 -7.93
N ALA A 101 -0.80 -14.13 -8.50
CA ALA A 101 -1.63 -14.89 -9.42
C ALA A 101 -0.85 -15.08 -10.74
N ALA A 102 -0.32 -16.28 -10.98
CA ALA A 102 0.41 -16.60 -12.20
C ALA A 102 -0.55 -17.19 -13.25
N PRO A 103 -1.05 -16.40 -14.22
CA PRO A 103 -1.99 -16.86 -15.24
C PRO A 103 -1.31 -17.81 -16.23
N THR A 104 -2.08 -18.77 -16.74
CA THR A 104 -1.66 -19.70 -17.81
C THR A 104 -2.23 -19.31 -19.18
N ARG A 105 -3.30 -18.50 -19.22
CA ARG A 105 -3.99 -18.07 -20.44
C ARG A 105 -3.72 -16.59 -20.73
N ILE A 106 -3.55 -16.25 -22.01
CA ILE A 106 -3.26 -14.88 -22.46
C ILE A 106 -4.32 -13.86 -22.03
N LEU A 107 -5.60 -14.24 -22.06
CA LEU A 107 -6.71 -13.36 -21.67
C LEU A 107 -6.65 -12.97 -20.19
N ILE A 108 -6.25 -13.91 -19.32
CA ILE A 108 -6.13 -13.65 -17.87
C ILE A 108 -4.90 -12.78 -17.61
N SER A 109 -3.81 -13.00 -18.34
CA SER A 109 -2.63 -12.13 -18.31
C SER A 109 -2.95 -10.70 -18.76
N LEU A 110 -3.78 -10.53 -19.79
CA LEU A 110 -4.22 -9.21 -20.26
C LEU A 110 -5.07 -8.50 -19.20
N CYS A 111 -5.99 -9.21 -18.55
CA CYS A 111 -6.78 -8.69 -17.44
C CYS A 111 -5.89 -8.26 -16.26
N GLN A 112 -4.91 -9.09 -15.90
CA GLN A 112 -3.93 -8.78 -14.85
C GLN A 112 -3.10 -7.52 -15.18
N TRP A 113 -2.65 -7.40 -16.43
CA TRP A 113 -1.94 -6.22 -16.90
C TRP A 113 -2.82 -4.97 -16.88
N SER A 114 -4.09 -5.09 -17.27
CA SER A 114 -5.06 -4.01 -17.21
C SER A 114 -5.23 -3.50 -15.78
N THR A 115 -5.40 -4.38 -14.79
CA THR A 115 -5.52 -3.98 -13.38
C THR A 115 -4.24 -3.32 -12.88
N THR A 116 -3.07 -3.84 -13.26
CA THR A 116 -1.77 -3.23 -12.91
C THR A 116 -1.64 -1.80 -13.43
N LEU A 117 -2.11 -1.56 -14.66
CA LEU A 117 -2.14 -0.23 -15.26
C LEU A 117 -3.08 0.71 -14.48
N ILE A 118 -4.26 0.23 -14.09
CA ILE A 118 -5.23 0.99 -13.31
C ILE A 118 -4.66 1.39 -11.94
N ILE A 119 -4.04 0.46 -11.20
CA ILE A 119 -3.38 0.76 -9.91
C ILE A 119 -2.35 1.88 -10.10
N THR A 120 -1.52 1.75 -11.13
CA THR A 120 -0.47 2.74 -11.42
C THR A 120 -1.07 4.11 -11.72
N MET A 121 -2.13 4.16 -12.54
CA MET A 121 -2.81 5.39 -12.90
C MET A 121 -3.46 6.05 -11.67
N VAL A 122 -4.20 5.29 -10.87
CA VAL A 122 -4.82 5.77 -9.62
C VAL A 122 -3.76 6.32 -8.68
N SER A 123 -2.63 5.63 -8.52
CA SER A 123 -1.53 6.06 -7.66
C SER A 123 -0.91 7.38 -8.12
N VAL A 124 -0.73 7.56 -9.43
CA VAL A 124 -0.23 8.82 -10.01
C VAL A 124 -1.22 9.96 -9.79
N VAL A 125 -2.52 9.73 -9.99
CA VAL A 125 -3.54 10.75 -9.74
C VAL A 125 -3.57 11.18 -8.28
N ILE A 126 -3.51 10.23 -7.33
CA ILE A 126 -3.46 10.55 -5.90
C ILE A 126 -2.18 11.32 -5.56
N LEU A 127 -1.02 10.91 -6.10
CA LEU A 127 0.23 11.63 -5.89
C LEU A 127 0.14 13.08 -6.38
N VAL A 128 -0.40 13.31 -7.58
CA VAL A 128 -0.60 14.66 -8.10
C VAL A 128 -1.53 15.45 -7.16
N ALA A 129 -2.67 14.87 -6.77
CA ALA A 129 -3.63 15.53 -5.89
C ALA A 129 -3.05 15.90 -4.51
N VAL A 130 -2.13 15.09 -3.96
CA VAL A 130 -1.43 15.41 -2.70
C VAL A 130 -0.55 16.65 -2.84
N TRP A 131 0.05 16.88 -4.01
CA TRP A 131 0.94 18.01 -4.24
C TRP A 131 0.24 19.25 -4.78
N THR A 132 -0.81 19.08 -5.58
CA THR A 132 -1.59 20.19 -6.13
C THR A 132 -2.67 20.68 -5.18
N GLU A 133 -3.04 19.88 -4.16
CA GLU A 133 -4.17 20.11 -3.25
C GLU A 133 -5.52 20.34 -3.93
N GLU A 134 -5.56 20.13 -5.24
CA GLU A 134 -6.68 20.38 -6.11
C GLU A 134 -6.97 19.10 -6.88
N MET A 135 -8.22 18.66 -6.83
CA MET A 135 -8.74 17.64 -7.71
C MET A 135 -9.91 18.23 -8.51
N PRO A 136 -9.80 18.35 -9.84
CA PRO A 136 -10.88 18.89 -10.66
C PRO A 136 -12.16 18.08 -10.45
N GLU A 137 -13.31 18.75 -10.28
CA GLU A 137 -14.61 18.07 -10.11
C GLU A 137 -14.93 17.11 -11.26
N THR A 138 -14.51 17.45 -12.48
CA THR A 138 -14.63 16.62 -13.67
C THR A 138 -13.84 15.31 -13.56
N MET A 139 -12.78 15.27 -12.75
CA MET A 139 -11.92 14.10 -12.53
C MET A 139 -12.44 13.19 -11.40
N VAL A 140 -13.31 13.68 -10.51
CA VAL A 140 -13.85 12.89 -9.39
C VAL A 140 -14.57 11.63 -9.89
N ARG A 141 -15.48 11.79 -10.86
CA ARG A 141 -16.25 10.66 -11.43
C ARG A 141 -15.38 9.57 -12.07
N PRO A 142 -14.48 9.89 -13.03
CA PRO A 142 -13.63 8.86 -13.61
C PRO A 142 -12.67 8.25 -12.57
N PHE A 143 -12.14 9.05 -11.64
CA PHE A 143 -11.29 8.53 -10.57
C PHE A 143 -12.01 7.52 -9.66
N SER A 144 -13.23 7.84 -9.21
CA SER A 144 -14.04 6.91 -8.43
C SER A 144 -14.33 5.62 -9.20
N SER A 145 -14.59 5.70 -10.51
CA SER A 145 -14.81 4.51 -11.34
C SER A 145 -13.55 3.63 -11.45
N LEU A 146 -12.37 4.24 -11.52
CA LEU A 146 -11.10 3.52 -11.58
C LEU A 146 -10.79 2.82 -10.26
N ILE A 147 -11.10 3.43 -9.11
CA ILE A 147 -10.96 2.79 -7.80
C ILE A 147 -11.85 1.53 -7.72
N VAL A 148 -13.10 1.62 -8.17
CA VAL A 148 -14.01 0.47 -8.17
C VAL A 148 -13.49 -0.62 -9.11
N LEU A 149 -13.01 -0.24 -10.30
CA LEU A 149 -12.46 -1.17 -11.27
C LEU A 149 -11.18 -1.86 -10.75
N ASP A 150 -10.33 -1.14 -10.03
CA ASP A 150 -9.14 -1.67 -9.37
C ASP A 150 -9.51 -2.72 -8.30
N ALA A 151 -10.46 -2.39 -7.42
CA ALA A 151 -10.94 -3.30 -6.39
C ALA A 151 -11.52 -4.59 -7.01
N LEU A 152 -12.33 -4.46 -8.06
CA LEU A 152 -12.88 -5.59 -8.80
C LEU A 152 -11.77 -6.41 -9.47
N GLY A 153 -10.83 -5.76 -10.17
CA GLY A 153 -9.71 -6.44 -10.82
C GLY A 153 -8.84 -7.22 -9.85
N THR A 154 -8.59 -6.66 -8.67
CA THR A 154 -7.79 -7.31 -7.61
C THR A 154 -8.44 -8.60 -7.11
N ILE A 155 -9.78 -8.67 -7.05
CA ILE A 155 -10.54 -9.86 -6.62
C ILE A 155 -10.73 -10.84 -7.78
N THR A 156 -11.08 -10.36 -8.96
CA THR A 156 -11.44 -11.21 -10.11
C THR A 156 -10.24 -11.94 -10.70
N VAL A 157 -9.08 -11.29 -10.83
CA VAL A 157 -7.87 -11.90 -11.44
C VAL A 157 -7.46 -13.21 -10.73
N PRO A 158 -7.27 -13.27 -9.40
CA PRO A 158 -6.87 -14.52 -8.74
C PRO A 158 -7.93 -15.62 -8.84
N ILE A 159 -9.22 -15.26 -8.83
CA ILE A 159 -10.33 -16.21 -9.01
C ILE A 159 -10.29 -16.82 -10.42
N MET A 160 -10.14 -16.00 -11.45
CA MET A 160 -10.02 -16.46 -12.84
C MET A 160 -8.81 -17.37 -13.04
N VAL A 161 -7.64 -17.01 -12.48
CA VAL A 161 -6.45 -17.86 -12.51
C VAL A 161 -6.75 -19.21 -11.85
N ARG A 162 -7.42 -19.22 -10.68
CA ARG A 162 -7.74 -20.46 -9.95
C ARG A 162 -8.68 -21.38 -10.73
N ILE A 163 -9.77 -20.84 -11.29
CA ILE A 163 -10.73 -21.60 -12.11
C ILE A 163 -10.04 -22.17 -13.36
N SER A 164 -9.20 -21.38 -14.02
CA SER A 164 -8.48 -21.81 -15.23
C SER A 164 -7.47 -22.94 -15.01
N ARG A 165 -7.08 -23.21 -13.76
CA ARG A 165 -6.20 -24.34 -13.39
C ARG A 165 -6.98 -25.61 -13.02
N SER A 166 -8.27 -25.49 -12.71
CA SER A 166 -9.13 -26.64 -12.40
C SER A 166 -9.84 -27.22 -13.61
N SER A 167 -9.80 -26.54 -14.76
CA SER A 167 -10.28 -27.01 -16.06
C SER A 167 -9.10 -27.42 -16.94
#